data_AF-A0A2K3NX09-F1
#
_entry.id   AF-A0A2K3NX09-F1
#
_cell.length_a   1.000
_cell.length_b   1.000
_cell.length_c   1.000
_cell.angle_alpha   90.00
_cell.angle_beta   90.00
_cell.angle_gamma   90.00
#
_symmetry.space_group_name_H-M   'P 1'
#
loop_
_entity.id
_entity.type
_entity.pdbx_description
1 polymer ?
#
loop_
_entity_poly.entity_id
_entity_poly.type
_entity_poly.pdbx_seq_one_letter_code
_entity_poly.pdbx_strand_id
1 'polypeptide(L)'
;VDQGLGIGSNFPFFNRHQLTVTKFHQLLDVEEGAGKPPPPVLVLHGHYGGCVGDLPSYDAFTLGGPYSVRGYNMGEIGAARNILELAAEIRIPIKGTHVYAFAEHGTDLGSSKDVKGNPTEVYRRMGQGSSYGAGLKLGLVRAEYAVDHNSGTGAIFFRFGERF
;
A
#
# COMPACT_ATOMS: atom_id res chain seq x y z
N VAL A 1 -8.18 12.64 10.27
CA VAL A 1 -9.16 12.17 11.27
C VAL A 1 -10.52 12.51 10.71
N ASP A 2 -11.41 11.53 10.65
CA ASP A 2 -12.77 11.66 10.14
C ASP A 2 -13.74 11.14 11.21
N GLN A 3 -14.80 11.90 11.50
CA GLN A 3 -15.65 11.68 12.67
C GLN A 3 -17.13 11.64 12.27
N GLY A 4 -17.77 10.51 12.50
CA GLY A 4 -19.22 10.37 12.39
C GLY A 4 -19.88 10.65 13.73
N LEU A 5 -20.58 11.78 13.85
CA LEU A 5 -21.42 12.10 15.01
C LEU A 5 -22.87 11.71 14.70
N GLY A 6 -23.30 10.52 15.14
CA GLY A 6 -24.68 10.06 14.97
C GLY A 6 -25.64 10.84 15.86
N ILE A 7 -26.33 11.85 15.32
CA ILE A 7 -27.46 12.50 15.98
C ILE A 7 -28.74 11.79 15.54
N GLY A 8 -29.33 10.99 16.42
CA GLY A 8 -30.52 10.17 16.15
C GLY A 8 -30.23 8.67 16.24
N SER A 9 -31.12 7.93 16.89
CA SER A 9 -30.92 6.62 17.53
C SER A 9 -30.53 5.41 16.67
N ASN A 10 -30.07 5.60 15.43
CA ASN A 10 -29.64 4.50 14.54
C ASN A 10 -28.39 4.80 13.69
N PHE A 11 -27.71 5.94 13.88
CA PHE A 11 -26.50 6.25 13.11
C PHE A 11 -25.24 5.71 13.79
N PRO A 12 -24.33 5.08 13.02
CA PRO A 12 -23.08 4.56 13.57
C PRO A 12 -22.20 5.71 14.09
N PHE A 13 -21.79 5.60 15.35
CA PHE A 13 -20.76 6.45 15.91
C PHE A 13 -19.40 5.81 15.64
N PHE A 14 -18.56 6.49 14.87
CA PHE A 14 -17.23 5.99 14.55
C PHE A 14 -16.22 7.14 14.43
N ASN A 15 -14.98 6.84 14.82
CA ASN A 15 -13.83 7.71 14.61
C ASN A 15 -12.82 6.99 13.74
N ARG A 16 -12.55 7.53 12.55
CA ARG A 16 -11.60 6.99 11.59
C ARG A 16 -10.32 7.81 11.63
N HIS A 17 -9.21 7.14 11.85
CA HIS A 17 -7.88 7.72 11.82
C HIS A 17 -7.08 7.07 10.71
N GLN A 18 -6.39 7.88 9.93
CA GLN A 18 -5.51 7.44 8.86
C GLN A 18 -4.19 8.16 9.07
N LEU A 19 -3.11 7.40 9.07
CA LEU A 19 -1.75 7.87 9.23
C LEU A 19 -0.95 7.36 8.04
N THR A 20 -0.46 8.29 7.23
CA THR A 20 0.39 8.00 6.09
C THR A 20 1.73 8.67 6.33
N VAL A 21 2.80 7.88 6.34
CA VAL A 21 4.17 8.36 6.55
C VAL A 21 5.02 7.88 5.39
N THR A 22 5.57 8.81 4.62
CA THR A 22 6.55 8.50 3.57
C THR A 22 7.87 9.13 3.94
N LYS A 23 8.94 8.33 4.03
CA LYS A 23 10.29 8.79 4.35
C LYS A 23 11.25 8.40 3.24
N PHE A 24 11.99 9.37 2.76
CA PHE A 24 13.02 9.20 1.73
C PHE A 24 14.39 9.19 2.41
N HIS A 25 15.12 8.10 2.26
CA HIS A 25 16.48 7.90 2.75
C HIS A 25 17.43 7.80 1.57
N GLN A 26 18.36 8.74 1.45
CA GLN A 26 19.43 8.67 0.47
C GLN A 26 20.48 7.68 1.00
N LEU A 27 20.75 6.60 0.25
CA LEU A 27 21.60 5.50 0.71
C LEU A 27 23.10 5.77 0.53
N LEU A 28 23.46 6.65 -0.40
CA LEU A 28 24.83 7.08 -0.62
C LEU A 28 24.90 8.59 -0.53
N ASP A 29 25.87 9.06 0.24
CA ASP A 29 26.28 10.46 0.24
C ASP A 29 27.13 10.66 -1.02
N VAL A 30 26.50 11.15 -2.09
CA VAL A 30 27.18 11.46 -3.35
C VAL A 30 27.41 12.97 -3.36
N GLU A 31 28.65 13.40 -3.56
CA GLU A 31 28.96 14.83 -3.73
C GLU A 31 28.03 15.45 -4.79
N GLU A 32 27.21 16.42 -4.38
CA GLU A 32 26.39 17.22 -5.27
C GLU A 32 27.30 17.95 -6.27
N GLY A 33 27.31 17.49 -7.52
CA GLY A 33 28.15 18.04 -8.57
C GLY A 33 27.55 17.81 -9.95
N ALA A 34 27.62 18.83 -10.80
CA ALA A 34 27.14 18.77 -12.17
C ALA A 34 27.81 17.63 -12.95
N GLY A 35 27.04 16.58 -13.29
CA GLY A 35 27.49 15.45 -14.11
C GLY A 35 27.68 14.11 -13.40
N LYS A 36 27.50 14.02 -12.07
CA LYS A 36 27.51 12.72 -11.35
C LYS A 36 26.11 12.10 -11.29
N PRO A 37 25.98 10.76 -11.35
CA PRO A 37 24.67 10.09 -11.27
C PRO A 37 24.03 10.36 -9.89
N PRO A 38 22.70 10.57 -9.83
CA PRO A 38 22.03 10.83 -8.56
C PRO A 38 22.21 9.64 -7.59
N PRO A 39 22.17 9.88 -6.27
CA PRO A 39 22.29 8.80 -5.29
C PRO A 39 21.09 7.84 -5.37
N PRO A 40 21.30 6.55 -5.06
CA PRO A 40 20.19 5.63 -4.82
C PRO A 40 19.36 6.08 -3.62
N VAL A 41 18.03 6.02 -3.76
CA VAL A 41 17.07 6.47 -2.75
C VAL A 41 16.23 5.30 -2.29
N LEU A 42 16.23 5.05 -0.98
CA LEU A 42 15.28 4.17 -0.32
C LEU A 42 14.05 4.98 0.10
N VAL A 43 12.88 4.59 -0.38
CA VAL A 43 11.59 5.15 -0.02
C VAL A 43 10.91 4.16 0.90
N LEU A 44 10.64 4.58 2.14
CA LEU A 44 9.83 3.82 3.08
C LEU A 44 8.47 4.51 3.18
N HIS A 45 7.40 3.76 2.97
CA HIS A 45 6.03 4.22 3.05
C HIS A 45 5.28 3.33 4.02
N GLY A 46 4.71 3.93 5.06
CA GLY A 46 3.81 3.27 5.99
C GLY A 46 2.44 3.93 5.91
N HIS A 47 1.42 3.13 5.71
CA HIS A 47 0.03 3.56 5.78
C HIS A 47 -0.71 2.73 6.82
N TYR A 48 -1.28 3.40 7.80
CA TYR A 48 -2.07 2.80 8.86
C TYR A 48 -3.44 3.46 8.85
N GLY A 49 -4.48 2.66 8.61
CA GLY A 49 -5.87 3.09 8.72
C GLY A 49 -6.51 2.37 9.87
N GLY A 50 -7.19 3.08 10.76
CA GLY A 50 -7.89 2.46 11.87
C GLY A 50 -9.23 3.13 12.14
N CYS A 51 -10.13 2.36 12.73
CA CYS A 51 -11.43 2.85 13.11
C CYS A 51 -11.85 2.34 14.49
N VAL A 52 -12.29 3.28 15.33
CA VAL A 52 -12.85 3.01 16.65
C VAL A 52 -14.35 3.31 16.60
N GLY A 53 -15.18 2.32 16.88
CA GLY A 53 -16.65 2.42 16.88
C GLY A 53 -17.33 1.48 15.89
N ASP A 54 -18.61 1.75 15.62
CA ASP A 54 -19.44 0.91 14.75
C ASP A 54 -19.26 1.29 13.28
N LEU A 55 -18.07 0.99 12.73
CA LEU A 55 -17.81 1.23 11.31
C LEU A 55 -18.78 0.38 10.46
N PRO A 56 -19.57 1.01 9.57
CA PRO A 56 -20.41 0.28 8.64
C PRO A 56 -19.57 -0.37 7.54
N SER A 57 -20.08 -1.47 6.96
CA SER A 57 -19.32 -2.29 6.01
C SER A 57 -18.95 -1.56 4.70
N TYR A 58 -19.66 -0.48 4.36
CA TYR A 58 -19.36 0.36 3.19
C TYR A 58 -18.18 1.33 3.42
N ASP A 59 -17.85 1.65 4.67
CA ASP A 59 -16.69 2.49 5.02
C ASP A 59 -15.48 1.67 5.48
N ALA A 60 -15.57 0.33 5.38
CA ALA A 60 -14.46 -0.57 5.71
C ALA A 60 -13.25 -0.31 4.82
N PHE A 61 -12.06 -0.39 5.40
CA PHE A 61 -10.83 -0.24 4.66
C PHE A 61 -10.58 -1.49 3.82
N THR A 62 -10.40 -1.31 2.51
CA THR A 62 -10.04 -2.40 1.59
C THR A 62 -8.53 -2.50 1.45
N LEU A 63 -8.00 -3.70 1.66
CA LEU A 63 -6.58 -4.05 1.45
C LEU A 63 -6.40 -4.73 0.09
N GLY A 64 -5.38 -4.31 -0.64
CA GLY A 64 -5.03 -4.82 -1.96
C GLY A 64 -5.38 -3.82 -3.06
N GLY A 65 -4.56 -3.81 -4.12
CA GLY A 65 -4.75 -2.98 -5.30
C GLY A 65 -3.51 -2.16 -5.65
N PRO A 66 -3.56 -1.45 -6.79
CA PRO A 66 -2.47 -0.62 -7.31
C PRO A 66 -1.80 0.33 -6.32
N TYR A 67 -2.58 0.94 -5.44
CA TYR A 67 -2.16 2.02 -4.53
C TYR A 67 -1.92 1.54 -3.09
N SER A 68 -2.10 0.24 -2.87
CA SER A 68 -2.00 -0.47 -1.59
C SER A 68 -0.83 -1.46 -1.74
N VAL A 69 -1.10 -2.76 -1.69
CA VAL A 69 -0.17 -3.85 -2.01
C VAL A 69 -0.32 -4.21 -3.49
N ARG A 70 0.70 -3.88 -4.28
CA ARG A 70 0.76 -4.23 -5.71
C ARG A 70 0.73 -5.75 -5.91
N GLY A 71 0.28 -6.19 -7.08
CA GLY A 71 0.13 -7.62 -7.38
C GLY A 71 -1.20 -8.22 -6.91
N TYR A 72 -1.84 -7.64 -5.89
CA TYR A 72 -3.21 -8.00 -5.48
C TYR A 72 -4.25 -7.13 -6.19
N ASN A 73 -5.42 -7.70 -6.45
CA ASN A 73 -6.60 -6.97 -6.88
C ASN A 73 -7.15 -6.10 -5.74
N MET A 74 -7.96 -5.10 -6.11
CA MET A 74 -8.63 -4.22 -5.16
C MET A 74 -9.45 -5.03 -4.16
N GLY A 75 -9.12 -4.92 -2.87
CA GLY A 75 -9.81 -5.63 -1.81
C GLY A 75 -9.57 -7.14 -1.76
N GLU A 76 -8.59 -7.69 -2.50
CA GLU A 76 -8.32 -9.14 -2.52
C GLU A 76 -7.84 -9.67 -1.17
N ILE A 77 -7.06 -8.87 -0.43
CA ILE A 77 -6.47 -9.28 0.85
C ILE A 77 -7.51 -9.25 1.98
N GLY A 78 -8.43 -8.28 1.96
CA GLY A 78 -9.42 -8.15 3.04
C GLY A 78 -10.16 -6.82 3.04
N ALA A 79 -11.26 -6.77 3.78
CA ALA A 79 -11.91 -5.54 4.19
C ALA A 79 -11.98 -5.52 5.72
N ALA A 80 -11.42 -4.50 6.35
CA ALA A 80 -11.20 -4.48 7.80
C ALA A 80 -11.40 -3.10 8.42
N ARG A 81 -11.54 -3.07 9.76
CA ARG A 81 -11.64 -1.80 10.52
C ARG A 81 -10.29 -1.14 10.70
N ASN A 82 -9.24 -1.95 10.85
CA ASN A 82 -7.87 -1.52 10.96
C ASN A 82 -7.05 -2.22 9.87
N ILE A 83 -6.17 -1.46 9.22
CA ILE A 83 -5.26 -1.90 8.19
C ILE A 83 -3.88 -1.32 8.47
N LEU A 84 -2.85 -2.09 8.17
CA LEU A 84 -1.48 -1.63 8.16
C LEU A 84 -0.82 -2.09 6.88
N GLU A 85 -0.21 -1.15 6.19
CA GLU A 85 0.47 -1.32 4.93
C GLU A 85 1.85 -0.73 5.07
N LEU A 86 2.85 -1.54 4.75
CA LEU A 86 4.25 -1.15 4.76
C LEU A 86 4.81 -1.42 3.38
N ALA A 87 5.38 -0.40 2.76
CA ALA A 87 6.02 -0.48 1.47
C ALA A 87 7.45 0.08 1.57
N ALA A 88 8.41 -0.66 1.04
CA ALA A 88 9.78 -0.25 0.87
C ALA A 88 10.10 -0.27 -0.62
N GLU A 89 10.55 0.84 -1.19
CA GLU A 89 10.95 0.96 -2.59
C GLU A 89 12.37 1.51 -2.67
N ILE A 90 13.31 0.74 -3.22
CA ILE A 90 14.68 1.17 -3.51
C ILE A 90 14.72 1.64 -4.95
N ARG A 91 15.21 2.86 -5.18
CA ARG A 91 15.37 3.47 -6.51
C ARG A 91 16.85 3.64 -6.80
N ILE A 92 17.32 3.06 -7.91
CA ILE A 92 18.69 3.16 -8.39
C ILE A 92 18.67 3.84 -9.76
N PRO A 93 19.22 5.05 -9.89
CA PRO A 93 19.36 5.70 -11.19
C PRO A 93 20.53 5.08 -11.97
N ILE A 94 20.27 4.63 -13.19
CA ILE A 94 21.25 4.06 -14.12
C ILE A 94 21.22 4.89 -15.41
N LYS A 95 22.23 5.74 -15.64
CA LYS A 95 22.51 6.50 -16.89
C LYS A 95 21.29 6.71 -17.81
N GLY A 96 20.35 7.56 -17.40
CA GLY A 96 19.16 7.94 -18.18
C GLY A 96 17.88 7.14 -17.88
N THR A 97 17.96 6.09 -17.07
CA THR A 97 16.83 5.23 -16.65
C THR A 97 16.82 5.08 -15.14
N HIS A 98 15.65 4.90 -14.50
CA HIS A 98 15.59 4.59 -13.07
C HIS A 98 15.10 3.16 -12.88
N VAL A 99 15.93 2.30 -12.32
CA VAL A 99 15.50 0.99 -11.85
C VAL A 99 14.96 1.17 -10.43
N TYR A 100 13.88 0.49 -10.10
CA TYR A 100 13.41 0.42 -8.72
C TYR A 100 12.99 -1.00 -8.36
N ALA A 101 13.25 -1.39 -7.13
CA ALA A 101 12.74 -2.62 -6.54
C ALA A 101 11.84 -2.24 -5.38
N PHE A 102 10.76 -2.98 -5.18
CA PHE A 102 9.82 -2.73 -4.09
C PHE A 102 9.43 -4.02 -3.37
N ALA A 103 9.13 -3.89 -2.10
CA ALA A 103 8.53 -4.90 -1.26
C ALA A 103 7.42 -4.25 -0.46
N GLU A 104 6.22 -4.80 -0.52
CA GLU A 104 5.03 -4.26 0.14
C GLU A 104 4.37 -5.39 0.95
N HIS A 105 3.92 -5.07 2.15
CA HIS A 105 3.23 -5.97 3.04
C HIS A 105 2.01 -5.27 3.62
N GLY A 106 0.84 -5.88 3.46
CA GLY A 106 -0.42 -5.40 4.01
C GLY A 106 -1.01 -6.43 4.96
N THR A 107 -1.53 -5.97 6.08
CA THR A 107 -2.24 -6.80 7.07
C THR A 107 -3.46 -6.07 7.60
N ASP A 108 -4.52 -6.83 7.89
CA ASP A 108 -5.76 -6.35 8.47
C ASP A 108 -5.77 -6.36 10.02
N LEU A 109 -4.63 -6.68 10.64
CA LEU A 109 -4.45 -6.84 12.10
C LEU A 109 -5.48 -7.77 12.75
N GLY A 110 -6.13 -8.66 11.99
CA GLY A 110 -7.20 -9.52 12.50
C GLY A 110 -8.48 -8.79 12.89
N SER A 111 -8.65 -7.52 12.48
CA SER A 111 -9.85 -6.70 12.74
C SER A 111 -10.98 -6.93 11.72
N SER A 112 -10.74 -7.82 10.77
CA SER A 112 -11.68 -8.22 9.71
C SER A 112 -12.92 -8.93 10.25
N LYS A 113 -12.80 -9.68 11.36
CA LYS A 113 -13.94 -10.31 12.07
C LYS A 113 -14.89 -9.29 12.70
N ASP A 114 -14.39 -8.09 13.00
CA ASP A 114 -15.15 -7.05 13.68
C ASP A 114 -15.95 -6.19 12.68
N VAL A 115 -15.78 -6.41 11.37
CA VAL A 115 -16.62 -5.80 10.33
C VAL A 115 -17.96 -6.53 10.25
N LYS A 116 -19.06 -5.77 10.37
CA LYS A 116 -20.43 -6.31 10.30
C LYS A 116 -20.64 -7.06 8.98
N GLY A 117 -20.89 -8.36 9.06
CA GLY A 117 -21.04 -9.26 7.89
C GLY A 117 -19.83 -10.12 7.55
N ASN A 118 -18.71 -9.99 8.28
CA ASN A 118 -17.49 -10.79 8.16
C ASN A 118 -17.09 -11.15 6.71
N PRO A 119 -16.86 -10.16 5.83
CA PRO A 119 -16.52 -10.44 4.43
C PRO A 119 -15.23 -11.26 4.29
N THR A 120 -14.29 -11.17 5.23
CA THR A 120 -13.01 -11.90 5.17
C THR A 120 -13.19 -13.42 5.37
N GLU A 121 -14.04 -13.84 6.31
CA GLU A 121 -14.37 -15.27 6.50
C GLU A 121 -15.25 -15.79 5.36
N VAL A 122 -16.22 -14.99 4.91
CA VAL A 122 -17.12 -15.34 3.80
C VAL A 122 -16.34 -15.52 2.49
N TYR A 123 -15.31 -14.71 2.24
CA TYR A 123 -14.46 -14.81 1.05
C TYR A 123 -13.16 -15.62 1.24
N ARG A 124 -12.97 -16.29 2.40
CA ARG A 124 -11.73 -17.04 2.75
C ARG A 124 -10.44 -16.25 2.49
N ARG A 125 -10.45 -14.97 2.80
CA ARG A 125 -9.27 -14.11 2.59
C ARG A 125 -8.25 -14.34 3.69
N MET A 126 -6.96 -14.28 3.34
CA MET A 126 -5.86 -14.59 4.26
C MET A 126 -5.65 -13.52 5.36
N GLY A 127 -6.20 -12.31 5.19
CA GLY A 127 -6.04 -11.20 6.15
C GLY A 127 -4.65 -10.54 6.16
N GLN A 128 -3.71 -11.10 5.42
CA GLN A 128 -2.37 -10.56 5.19
C GLN A 128 -1.91 -10.90 3.77
N GLY A 129 -1.12 -10.03 3.18
CA GLY A 129 -0.56 -10.19 1.84
C GLY A 129 0.79 -9.51 1.71
N SER A 130 1.74 -10.21 1.11
CA SER A 130 3.06 -9.69 0.79
C SER A 130 3.25 -9.71 -0.72
N SER A 131 3.78 -8.62 -1.26
CA SER A 131 4.21 -8.55 -2.63
C SER A 131 5.63 -8.02 -2.70
N TYR A 132 6.34 -8.43 -3.73
CA TYR A 132 7.63 -7.86 -4.05
C TYR A 132 7.76 -7.78 -5.56
N GLY A 133 8.55 -6.83 -6.02
CA GLY A 133 8.66 -6.58 -7.44
C GLY A 133 9.83 -5.71 -7.80
N ALA A 134 10.07 -5.64 -9.09
CA ALA A 134 11.07 -4.76 -9.66
C ALA A 134 10.48 -4.09 -10.91
N GLY A 135 10.89 -2.86 -11.14
CA GLY A 135 10.43 -2.07 -12.25
C GLY A 135 11.49 -1.16 -12.80
N LEU A 136 11.20 -0.69 -14.01
CA LEU A 136 12.01 0.24 -14.76
C LEU A 136 11.14 1.46 -15.04
N LYS A 137 11.66 2.65 -14.75
CA LYS A 137 11.06 3.93 -15.13
C LYS A 137 11.86 4.53 -16.28
N LEU A 138 11.24 4.55 -17.46
CA LEU A 138 11.72 5.15 -18.69
C LEU A 138 10.91 6.41 -18.95
N GLY A 139 11.40 7.56 -18.44
CA GLY A 139 10.68 8.83 -18.52
C GLY A 139 9.33 8.80 -17.81
N LEU A 140 8.24 8.84 -18.57
CA LEU A 140 6.85 8.83 -18.09
C LEU A 140 6.27 7.42 -17.89
N VAL A 141 6.92 6.40 -18.44
CA VAL A 141 6.45 5.01 -18.40
C VAL A 141 7.16 4.26 -17.29
N ARG A 142 6.39 3.61 -16.43
CA ARG A 142 6.85 2.62 -15.46
C ARG A 142 6.40 1.24 -15.92
N ALA A 143 7.35 0.38 -16.24
CA ALA A 143 7.12 -1.05 -16.32
C ALA A 143 7.47 -1.65 -14.95
N GLU A 144 6.56 -2.39 -14.32
CA GLU A 144 6.82 -3.10 -13.09
C GLU A 144 6.39 -4.55 -13.20
N TYR A 145 7.20 -5.44 -12.64
CA TYR A 145 6.86 -6.83 -12.43
C TYR A 145 6.65 -7.03 -10.93
N ALA A 146 5.42 -7.33 -10.54
CA ALA A 146 5.05 -7.62 -9.16
C ALA A 146 4.79 -9.12 -9.04
N VAL A 147 5.36 -9.73 -8.01
CA VAL A 147 5.11 -11.11 -7.63
C VAL A 147 4.34 -11.09 -6.32
N ASP A 148 3.16 -11.70 -6.35
CA ASP A 148 2.38 -11.99 -5.15
C ASP A 148 2.99 -13.21 -4.44
N HIS A 149 3.36 -13.04 -3.16
CA HIS A 149 3.95 -14.11 -2.37
C HIS A 149 2.92 -15.16 -1.90
N ASN A 150 1.65 -14.78 -1.73
CA ASN A 150 0.58 -15.69 -1.32
C ASN A 150 0.14 -16.59 -2.48
N SER A 151 -0.04 -16.02 -3.67
CA SER A 151 -0.54 -16.74 -4.85
C SER A 151 0.59 -17.30 -5.73
N GLY A 152 1.84 -16.91 -5.47
CA GLY A 152 3.01 -17.26 -6.30
C GLY A 152 2.93 -16.76 -7.74
N THR A 153 1.97 -15.87 -8.02
CA THR A 153 1.65 -15.41 -9.38
C THR A 153 2.36 -14.09 -9.64
N GLY A 154 3.08 -14.04 -10.77
CA GLY A 154 3.72 -12.84 -11.24
C GLY A 154 2.83 -12.09 -12.23
N ALA A 155 2.68 -10.78 -12.04
CA ALA A 155 1.97 -9.90 -12.94
C ALA A 155 2.88 -8.76 -13.41
N ILE A 156 2.84 -8.48 -14.72
CA ILE A 156 3.51 -7.33 -15.32
C ILE A 156 2.49 -6.21 -15.44
N PHE A 157 2.82 -5.04 -14.91
CA PHE A 157 2.02 -3.83 -15.04
C PHE A 157 2.80 -2.75 -15.79
N PHE A 158 2.12 -2.11 -16.74
CA PHE A 158 2.60 -0.89 -17.37
C PHE A 158 1.76 0.27 -16.85
N ARG A 159 2.42 1.24 -16.21
CA ARG A 159 1.78 2.42 -15.62
C ARG A 159 2.39 3.68 -16.20
N PHE A 160 1.53 4.68 -16.36
CA PHE A 160 1.92 6.01 -16.82
C PHE A 160 1.79 6.99 -15.65
N GLY A 161 2.82 7.81 -15.43
CA GLY A 161 2.83 8.83 -14.38
C GLY A 161 3.65 8.48 -13.13
N GLU A 162 3.58 9.35 -12.13
CA GLU A 162 4.27 9.19 -10.85
C GLU A 162 3.33 8.63 -9.78
N ARG A 163 3.85 7.78 -8.89
CA ARG A 163 3.08 7.18 -7.79
C ARG A 163 3.00 8.11 -6.57
N PHE A 164 4.00 8.96 -6.38
CA PHE A 164 4.13 9.92 -5.28
C PHE A 164 4.45 11.28 -5.88
#